data_AF-A0A949L9V6-F1
#
_entry.id   AF-A0A949L9V6-F1
#
_cell.length_a   1.000
_cell.length_b   1.000
_cell.length_c   1.000
_cell.angle_alpha   90.00
_cell.angle_beta   90.00
_cell.angle_gamma   90.00
#
_symmetry.space_group_name_H-M   'P 1'
#
loop_
_entity.id
_entity.type
_entity.pdbx_description
1 polymer ?
#
loop_
_entity_poly.entity_id
_entity_poly.type
_entity_poly.pdbx_seq_one_letter_code
_entity_poly.pdbx_strand_id
1 'polypeptide(L)'
;MKGIASFLAVVALAGVLISVPAWAGDTDPAGSRLRSVIEDYLSNAPASDQKANKIKEAGLQNAASSPGLVELICGVEMASLVGYAIWENRLGLEPCYKSIGMSNYQYCVVYTKNAEHFSWSPSAMTAKGCPSQ
;
A
#
# COMPACT_ATOMS: atom_id res chain seq x y z
N MET A 1 24.33 -22.26 47.79
CA MET A 1 23.99 -23.24 46.74
C MET A 1 23.06 -22.53 45.75
N LYS A 2 23.57 -22.16 44.56
CA LYS A 2 23.25 -22.81 43.25
C LYS A 2 21.73 -22.96 43.06
N GLY A 3 21.07 -22.04 42.37
CA GLY A 3 20.73 -22.15 40.92
C GLY A 3 19.20 -22.42 40.81
N ILE A 4 18.44 -22.19 39.75
CA ILE A 4 18.64 -21.87 38.33
C ILE A 4 17.31 -21.27 37.83
N ALA A 5 17.41 -20.31 36.90
CA ALA A 5 16.49 -19.89 35.82
C ALA A 5 14.95 -20.13 35.93
N SER A 6 14.17 -19.13 35.51
CA SER A 6 13.72 -19.04 34.11
C SER A 6 12.81 -17.84 33.86
N PHE A 7 13.06 -17.24 32.70
CA PHE A 7 12.24 -16.26 31.99
C PHE A 7 10.76 -16.60 31.98
N LEU A 8 9.91 -15.62 32.27
CA LEU A 8 8.61 -15.45 31.61
C LEU A 8 8.51 -13.99 31.18
N ALA A 9 8.91 -13.78 29.92
CA ALA A 9 8.58 -12.60 29.17
C ALA A 9 7.09 -12.60 28.78
N VAL A 10 6.65 -11.43 28.32
CA VAL A 10 5.41 -11.17 27.58
C VAL A 10 4.16 -11.11 28.46
N VAL A 11 3.70 -9.88 28.75
CA VAL A 11 2.40 -9.35 28.28
C VAL A 11 2.41 -7.83 28.50
N ALA A 12 1.80 -7.12 27.55
CA ALA A 12 1.38 -5.71 27.59
C ALA A 12 2.23 -4.73 26.78
N LEU A 13 2.35 -5.00 25.47
CA LEU A 13 2.34 -3.90 24.49
C LEU A 13 0.88 -3.59 24.13
N ALA A 14 0.12 -3.10 25.11
CA ALA A 14 -1.13 -2.41 24.86
C ALA A 14 -0.78 -0.93 24.63
N GLY A 15 -0.54 -0.59 23.37
CA GLY A 15 -0.08 0.74 22.97
C GLY A 15 -0.66 1.14 21.62
N VAL A 16 -2.00 1.15 21.55
CA VAL A 16 -2.82 2.02 20.70
C VAL A 16 -2.32 2.17 19.26
N LEU A 17 -2.58 1.14 18.43
CA LEU A 17 -2.82 1.40 17.02
C LEU A 17 -4.08 2.27 16.95
N ILE A 18 -3.91 3.57 16.72
CA ILE A 18 -5.01 4.40 16.21
C ILE A 18 -5.23 3.90 14.79
N SER A 19 -5.95 2.78 14.67
CA SER A 19 -6.48 2.27 13.43
C SER A 19 -7.50 3.28 12.96
N VAL A 20 -7.08 4.22 12.11
CA VAL A 20 -8.01 5.02 11.31
C VAL A 20 -8.80 3.98 10.51
N PRO A 21 -10.09 3.73 10.80
CA PRO A 21 -10.83 2.75 10.03
C PRO A 21 -10.78 3.24 8.58
N ALA A 22 -10.40 2.39 7.62
CA ALA A 22 -10.77 2.68 6.24
C ALA A 22 -12.29 2.62 6.21
N TRP A 23 -12.94 3.77 6.04
CA TRP A 23 -14.39 3.80 5.91
C TRP A 23 -14.70 3.23 4.52
N ALA A 24 -15.78 2.44 4.40
CA ALA A 24 -16.25 2.00 3.10
C ALA A 24 -16.43 3.22 2.18
N GLY A 25 -15.84 3.18 0.98
CA GLY A 25 -15.85 4.30 0.02
C GLY A 25 -14.64 5.27 0.09
N ASP A 26 -13.68 5.10 0.99
CA ASP A 26 -12.48 5.95 0.99
C ASP A 26 -11.58 5.66 -0.21
N THR A 27 -11.28 6.70 -1.00
CA THR A 27 -10.37 6.66 -2.16
C THR A 27 -9.03 7.35 -1.89
N ASP A 28 -8.87 8.02 -0.74
CA ASP A 28 -7.69 8.79 -0.37
C ASP A 28 -7.13 9.65 -1.53
N PRO A 29 -7.85 10.70 -1.99
CA PRO A 29 -7.45 11.48 -3.17
C PRO A 29 -6.07 12.13 -3.05
N ALA A 30 -5.64 12.47 -1.83
CA ALA A 30 -4.32 13.06 -1.57
C ALA A 30 -3.22 12.01 -1.32
N GLY A 31 -3.59 10.73 -1.14
CA GLY A 31 -2.67 9.61 -0.92
C GLY A 31 -2.01 9.58 0.45
N SER A 32 -2.49 10.34 1.43
CA SER A 32 -1.81 10.44 2.73
C SER A 32 -1.88 9.14 3.52
N ARG A 33 -2.98 8.40 3.40
CA ARG A 33 -3.16 7.10 4.06
C ARG A 33 -2.32 6.03 3.39
N LEU A 34 -2.26 6.02 2.06
CA LEU A 34 -1.38 5.11 1.32
C LEU A 34 0.10 5.35 1.64
N ARG A 35 0.54 6.63 1.72
CA ARG A 35 1.90 6.95 2.20
C ARG A 35 2.16 6.41 3.59
N SER A 36 1.22 6.62 4.52
CA SER A 36 1.34 6.11 5.90
C SER A 36 1.47 4.58 5.95
N VAL A 37 0.73 3.84 5.12
CA VAL A 37 0.85 2.37 5.05
C VAL A 37 2.28 1.95 4.69
N ILE A 38 2.89 2.61 3.72
CA ILE A 38 4.24 2.27 3.28
C ILE A 38 5.25 2.74 4.33
N GLU A 39 5.11 3.93 4.89
CA GLU A 39 5.97 4.44 5.97
C GLU A 39 5.94 3.53 7.21
N ASP A 40 4.76 3.03 7.58
CA ASP A 40 4.59 2.05 8.65
C ASP A 40 5.30 0.73 8.32
N TYR A 41 5.17 0.23 7.08
CA TYR A 41 5.93 -0.94 6.65
C TYR A 41 7.45 -0.70 6.75
N LEU A 42 7.94 0.44 6.26
CA LEU A 42 9.37 0.75 6.23
C LEU A 42 9.96 0.96 7.63
N SER A 43 9.18 1.53 8.56
CA SER A 43 9.62 1.73 9.95
C SER A 43 9.68 0.43 10.75
N ASN A 44 8.83 -0.55 10.43
CA ASN A 44 8.78 -1.84 11.12
C ASN A 44 9.60 -2.95 10.43
N ALA A 45 10.04 -2.74 9.19
CA ALA A 45 10.82 -3.73 8.45
C ALA A 45 12.19 -3.99 9.11
N PRO A 46 12.60 -5.26 9.30
CA PRO A 46 13.91 -5.59 9.83
C PRO A 46 15.01 -5.13 8.86
N ALA A 47 16.22 -4.86 9.36
CA ALA A 47 17.34 -4.39 8.54
C ALA A 47 17.71 -5.36 7.39
N SER A 48 17.38 -6.64 7.52
CA SER A 48 17.59 -7.67 6.50
C SER A 48 16.50 -7.72 5.41
N ASP A 49 15.42 -6.94 5.53
CA ASP A 49 14.36 -6.89 4.52
C ASP A 49 14.85 -6.14 3.28
N GLN A 50 15.24 -6.92 2.27
CA GLN A 50 15.73 -6.39 1.00
C GLN A 50 14.69 -5.55 0.24
N LYS A 51 13.38 -5.81 0.42
CA LYS A 51 12.33 -5.03 -0.25
C LYS A 51 12.21 -3.66 0.39
N ALA A 52 12.17 -3.60 1.72
CA ALA A 52 12.16 -2.33 2.45
C ALA A 52 13.41 -1.50 2.17
N ASN A 53 14.59 -2.13 2.11
CA ASN A 53 15.83 -1.43 1.81
C ASN A 53 15.81 -0.80 0.40
N LYS A 54 15.34 -1.52 -0.62
CA LYS A 54 15.19 -0.98 -1.98
C LYS A 54 14.25 0.23 -2.05
N ILE A 55 13.14 0.19 -1.31
CA ILE A 55 12.18 1.32 -1.27
C ILE A 55 12.82 2.51 -0.54
N LYS A 56 13.53 2.29 0.58
CA LYS A 56 14.25 3.33 1.32
C LYS A 56 15.33 3.99 0.48
N GLU A 57 16.14 3.20 -0.23
CA GLU A 57 17.23 3.68 -1.08
C GLU A 57 16.72 4.54 -2.24
N ALA A 58 15.62 4.14 -2.88
CA ALA A 58 15.02 4.93 -3.94
C ALA A 58 14.34 6.21 -3.38
N GLY A 59 13.80 6.14 -2.17
CA GLY A 59 12.85 7.11 -1.65
C GLY A 59 11.44 6.86 -2.20
N LEU A 60 10.43 7.16 -1.40
CA LEU A 60 9.04 6.74 -1.65
C LEU A 60 8.50 7.22 -3.01
N GLN A 61 8.70 8.50 -3.34
CA GLN A 61 8.21 9.08 -4.61
C GLN A 61 8.89 8.44 -5.84
N ASN A 62 10.19 8.16 -5.75
CA ASN A 62 10.91 7.54 -6.85
C ASN A 62 10.55 6.06 -6.98
N ALA A 63 10.37 5.36 -5.86
CA ALA A 63 9.92 3.98 -5.85
C ALA A 63 8.54 3.83 -6.51
N ALA A 64 7.63 4.78 -6.25
CA ALA A 64 6.29 4.84 -6.84
C ALA A 64 6.28 5.16 -8.35
N SER A 65 7.41 5.51 -8.95
CA SER A 65 7.55 5.77 -10.41
C SER A 65 8.48 4.77 -11.12
N SER A 66 9.12 3.87 -10.37
CA SER A 66 10.10 2.91 -10.88
C SER A 66 9.46 1.55 -11.14
N PRO A 67 9.44 1.02 -12.39
CA PRO A 67 8.67 -0.17 -12.73
C PRO A 67 8.89 -1.41 -11.83
N GLY A 68 10.11 -1.62 -11.33
CA GLY A 68 10.44 -2.74 -10.43
C GLY A 68 10.11 -2.51 -8.95
N LEU A 69 9.84 -1.26 -8.54
CA LEU A 69 9.48 -0.90 -7.16
C LEU A 69 7.99 -0.64 -7.00
N VAL A 70 7.29 -0.29 -8.09
CA VAL A 70 5.82 -0.17 -8.13
C VAL A 70 5.14 -1.46 -7.66
N GLU A 71 5.58 -2.62 -8.15
CA GLU A 71 5.02 -3.91 -7.74
C GLU A 71 5.24 -4.19 -6.25
N LEU A 72 6.38 -3.78 -5.70
CA LEU A 72 6.66 -3.90 -4.27
C LEU A 72 5.76 -3.00 -3.44
N ILE A 73 5.59 -1.74 -3.84
CA ILE A 73 4.71 -0.79 -3.16
C ILE A 73 3.26 -1.29 -3.19
N CYS A 74 2.74 -1.62 -4.37
CA CYS A 74 1.39 -2.18 -4.50
C CYS A 74 1.21 -3.45 -3.65
N GLY A 75 2.24 -4.30 -3.57
CA GLY A 75 2.21 -5.49 -2.70
C GLY A 75 2.09 -5.14 -1.21
N VAL A 76 2.84 -4.13 -0.73
CA VAL A 76 2.75 -3.64 0.65
C VAL A 76 1.37 -3.07 0.94
N GLU A 77 0.84 -2.24 0.04
CA GLU A 77 -0.48 -1.64 0.21
C GLU A 77 -1.60 -2.69 0.23
N MET A 78 -1.54 -3.68 -0.67
CA MET A 78 -2.51 -4.78 -0.73
C MET A 78 -2.46 -5.72 0.47
N ALA A 79 -1.31 -5.82 1.14
CA ALA A 79 -1.17 -6.58 2.37
C ALA A 79 -1.78 -5.86 3.59
N SER A 80 -2.10 -4.58 3.47
CA SER A 80 -2.74 -3.78 4.52
C SER A 80 -4.25 -3.67 4.30
N LEU A 81 -5.04 -3.67 5.39
CA LEU A 81 -6.49 -3.46 5.31
C LEU A 81 -6.84 -2.08 4.71
N VAL A 82 -6.05 -1.05 5.04
CA VAL A 82 -6.26 0.31 4.56
C VAL A 82 -5.98 0.42 3.06
N GLY A 83 -4.82 -0.05 2.61
CA GLY A 83 -4.45 -0.02 1.21
C GLY A 83 -5.37 -0.89 0.35
N TYR A 84 -5.73 -2.09 0.82
CA TYR A 84 -6.73 -2.93 0.13
C TYR A 84 -8.05 -2.19 -0.10
N ALA A 85 -8.63 -1.62 0.96
CA ALA A 85 -9.90 -0.92 0.88
C ALA A 85 -9.84 0.31 -0.05
N ILE A 86 -8.75 1.10 0.03
CA ILE A 86 -8.56 2.27 -0.84
C ILE A 86 -8.52 1.85 -2.31
N TRP A 87 -7.70 0.88 -2.67
CA TRP A 87 -7.57 0.44 -4.05
C TRP A 87 -8.83 -0.28 -4.56
N GLU A 88 -9.55 -1.00 -3.71
CA GLU A 88 -10.86 -1.56 -4.02
C GLU A 88 -11.88 -0.46 -4.38
N ASN A 89 -11.98 0.59 -3.57
CA ASN A 89 -12.90 1.70 -3.82
C ASN A 89 -12.51 2.49 -5.07
N ARG A 90 -11.21 2.76 -5.26
CA ARG A 90 -10.68 3.42 -6.46
C ARG A 90 -11.02 2.63 -7.73
N LEU A 91 -10.84 1.30 -7.71
CA LEU A 91 -11.20 0.41 -8.82
C LEU A 91 -12.72 0.42 -9.07
N GLY A 92 -13.53 0.31 -8.01
CA GLY A 92 -14.99 0.31 -8.13
C GLY A 92 -15.56 1.60 -8.73
N LEU A 93 -14.83 2.70 -8.64
CA LEU A 93 -15.17 4.00 -9.20
C LEU A 93 -14.52 4.29 -10.56
N GLU A 94 -13.73 3.37 -11.12
CA GLU A 94 -13.12 3.52 -12.44
C GLU A 94 -13.92 2.82 -13.55
N PRO A 95 -14.61 3.58 -14.42
CA PRO A 95 -15.44 3.00 -15.48
C PRO A 95 -14.62 2.15 -16.47
N CYS A 96 -13.36 2.49 -16.72
CA CYS A 96 -12.48 1.78 -17.67
C CYS A 96 -12.27 0.30 -17.31
N TYR A 97 -12.31 -0.05 -16.02
CA TYR A 97 -11.93 -1.38 -15.56
C TYR A 97 -13.11 -2.21 -15.03
N LYS A 98 -14.31 -1.62 -15.00
CA LYS A 98 -15.53 -2.26 -14.51
C LYS A 98 -15.86 -3.59 -15.22
N SER A 99 -15.45 -3.77 -16.48
CA SER A 99 -15.73 -4.96 -17.29
C SER A 99 -14.55 -5.92 -17.48
N ILE A 100 -13.36 -5.59 -16.98
CA ILE A 100 -12.11 -6.32 -17.29
C ILE A 100 -11.77 -7.37 -16.22
N GLY A 101 -12.45 -7.37 -15.07
CA GLY A 101 -12.24 -8.36 -14.01
C GLY A 101 -10.86 -8.25 -13.34
N MET A 102 -10.28 -7.05 -13.34
CA MET A 102 -8.97 -6.76 -12.77
C MET A 102 -9.00 -6.86 -11.24
N SER A 103 -7.95 -7.42 -10.63
CA SER A 103 -7.79 -7.42 -9.17
C SER A 103 -7.32 -6.06 -8.64
N ASN A 104 -7.55 -5.77 -7.36
CA ASN A 104 -7.09 -4.53 -6.72
C ASN A 104 -5.57 -4.33 -6.86
N TYR A 105 -4.79 -5.41 -6.77
CA TYR A 105 -3.34 -5.39 -7.01
C TYR A 105 -2.99 -4.97 -8.44
N GLN A 106 -3.62 -5.62 -9.43
CA GLN A 106 -3.41 -5.30 -10.84
C GLN A 106 -3.79 -3.85 -11.14
N TYR A 107 -4.90 -3.37 -10.56
CA TYR A 107 -5.33 -1.99 -10.70
C TYR A 107 -4.34 -1.01 -10.08
N CYS A 108 -3.81 -1.28 -8.88
CA CYS A 108 -2.73 -0.48 -8.29
C CYS A 108 -1.54 -0.36 -9.24
N VAL A 109 -1.05 -1.48 -9.78
CA VAL A 109 0.12 -1.50 -10.67
C VAL A 109 -0.15 -0.73 -11.96
N VAL A 110 -1.32 -0.96 -12.58
CA VAL A 110 -1.70 -0.30 -13.84
C VAL A 110 -1.93 1.19 -13.62
N TYR A 111 -2.64 1.59 -12.57
CA TYR A 111 -2.84 2.99 -12.23
C TYR A 111 -1.51 3.70 -12.03
N THR A 112 -0.63 3.14 -11.22
CA THR A 112 0.69 3.70 -10.89
C THR A 112 1.58 3.89 -12.12
N LYS A 113 1.49 2.99 -13.10
CA LYS A 113 2.25 3.11 -14.34
C LYS A 113 1.75 4.23 -15.26
N ASN A 114 0.52 4.71 -15.05
CA ASN A 114 -0.17 5.64 -15.95
C ASN A 114 -0.53 6.99 -15.31
N ALA A 115 -0.54 7.05 -13.97
CA ALA A 115 -0.93 8.19 -13.16
C ALA A 115 0.00 8.33 -11.93
N GLU A 116 -0.10 9.45 -11.21
CA GLU A 116 0.68 9.66 -9.99
C GLU A 116 0.15 8.74 -8.88
N HIS A 117 1.01 7.88 -8.33
CA HIS A 117 0.60 6.78 -7.44
C HIS A 117 -0.25 7.23 -6.24
N PHE A 118 0.19 8.30 -5.56
CA PHE A 118 -0.45 8.73 -4.32
C PHE A 118 -1.67 9.61 -4.58
N SER A 119 -1.68 10.43 -5.64
CA SER A 119 -2.86 11.20 -6.02
C SER A 119 -3.87 10.36 -6.79
N TRP A 120 -5.14 10.42 -6.37
CA TRP A 120 -6.21 9.75 -7.08
C TRP A 120 -7.20 10.71 -7.72
N SER A 121 -7.52 10.42 -8.98
CA SER A 121 -8.62 11.03 -9.71
C SER A 121 -9.37 9.97 -10.52
N PRO A 122 -10.72 9.95 -10.50
CA PRO A 122 -11.54 8.96 -11.22
C PRO A 122 -11.45 9.07 -12.75
N SER A 123 -10.84 10.14 -13.28
CA SER A 123 -10.63 10.32 -14.72
C SER A 123 -9.21 10.01 -15.17
N ALA A 124 -8.28 9.71 -14.26
CA ALA A 124 -6.87 9.57 -14.58
C ALA A 124 -6.63 8.47 -15.62
N MET A 125 -7.35 7.35 -15.51
CA MET A 125 -7.20 6.24 -16.45
C MET A 125 -8.01 6.47 -17.74
N THR A 126 -9.21 7.04 -17.62
CA THR A 126 -10.04 7.38 -18.79
C THR A 126 -9.34 8.40 -19.70
N ALA A 127 -8.66 9.41 -19.13
CA ALA A 127 -7.92 10.42 -19.87
C ALA A 127 -6.71 9.87 -20.64
N LYS A 128 -6.21 8.69 -20.25
CA LYS A 128 -5.09 7.99 -20.92
C LYS A 128 -5.55 6.99 -21.97
N GLY A 129 -6.87 6.78 -22.11
CA GLY A 129 -7.47 5.75 -22.93
C GLY A 129 -7.61 4.44 -22.14
N CYS A 130 -8.84 3.92 -22.04
CA CYS A 130 -9.06 2.64 -21.40
C CYS A 130 -8.33 1.54 -22.20
N PRO A 131 -7.65 0.59 -21.54
CA PRO A 131 -7.05 -0.54 -22.24
C PRO A 131 -8.15 -1.34 -22.96
N SER A 132 -7.95 -1.56 -24.26
CA SER A 132 -8.79 -2.47 -25.04
C SER A 132 -8.52 -3.90 -24.59
N GLN A 133 -9.58 -4.69 -24.42
CA GLN A 133 -9.50 -6.14 -24.18
C GLN A 133 -8.73 -6.86 -25.27
#